data_AF-A0A7K1LTG2-F1
#
_entry.id   AF-A0A7K1LTG2-F1
#
_cell.length_a   1.000
_cell.length_b   1.000
_cell.length_c   1.000
_cell.angle_alpha   90.00
_cell.angle_beta   90.00
_cell.angle_gamma   90.00
#
_symmetry.space_group_name_H-M   'P 1'
#
loop_
_entity.id
_entity.type
_entity.pdbx_description
1 polymer ?
#
loop_
_entity_poly.entity_id
_entity_poly.type
_entity_poly.pdbx_seq_one_letter_code
_entity_poly.pdbx_strand_id
1 'polypeptide(L)' 'MPTNPFISLFGRSPIGPMQQHIAKAHECAAGLLPFFRAVIAEDWAQVEQVQQDMVRLEQEADR' A
#
# COMPACT_ATOMS: atom_id res chain seq x y z
N MET A 1 21.66 -0.66 -28.95
CA MET A 1 22.58 -1.44 -28.10
C MET A 1 22.02 -2.85 -27.98
N PRO A 2 22.84 -3.91 -28.08
CA PRO A 2 22.31 -5.27 -28.04
C PRO A 2 21.85 -5.60 -26.62
N THR A 3 20.60 -6.01 -26.48
CA THR A 3 20.02 -6.52 -25.23
C THR A 3 20.76 -7.80 -24.84
N ASN A 4 21.48 -7.77 -23.71
CA ASN A 4 22.24 -8.92 -23.23
C ASN A 4 21.28 -10.05 -22.81
N PRO A 5 21.27 -11.21 -23.49
CA PRO A 5 20.32 -12.30 -23.23
C PRO A 5 20.44 -12.91 -21.82
N PHE A 6 21.56 -12.70 -21.12
CA PHE A 6 21.69 -13.08 -19.71
C PHE A 6 20.77 -12.28 -18.78
N ILE A 7 20.50 -11.00 -19.08
CA ILE A 7 19.62 -10.15 -18.26
C ILE A 7 18.15 -10.56 -18.44
N SER A 8 17.76 -11.03 -19.64
CA SER A 8 16.43 -11.60 -19.87
C SER A 8 16.20 -12.95 -19.19
N LEU A 9 17.27 -13.70 -18.87
CA LEU A 9 17.17 -14.98 -18.17
C LEU A 9 16.84 -14.81 -16.67
N PHE A 10 17.32 -13.73 -16.06
CA PHE A 10 16.94 -13.30 -14.70
C PHE A 10 15.78 -12.29 -14.74
N GLY A 11 14.86 -12.46 -15.69
CA GLY A 11 13.71 -11.59 -15.88
C GLY A 11 12.99 -11.30 -14.56
N ARG A 12 12.56 -10.04 -14.38
CA ARG A 12 11.86 -9.57 -13.18
C ARG A 12 10.80 -10.60 -12.78
N SER A 13 10.82 -11.03 -11.52
CA SER A 13 9.85 -11.99 -10.99
C SER A 13 8.43 -11.54 -11.37
N PRO A 14 7.59 -12.42 -11.95
CA PRO A 14 6.24 -12.07 -12.37
C PRO A 14 5.33 -11.67 -11.19
N ILE A 15 5.79 -11.91 -9.95
CA ILE A 15 5.08 -11.60 -8.71
C ILE A 15 5.38 -10.18 -8.21
N GLY A 16 6.34 -9.46 -8.82
CA GLY A 16 6.72 -8.11 -8.39
C GLY A 16 5.52 -7.15 -8.24
N PRO A 17 4.61 -7.05 -9.22
CA PRO A 17 3.39 -6.24 -9.09
C PRO A 17 2.48 -6.70 -7.95
N MET A 18 2.30 -8.01 -7.78
CA MET A 18 1.51 -8.55 -6.66
C MET A 18 2.13 -8.25 -5.29
N GLN A 19 3.46 -8.28 -5.18
CA GLN A 19 4.16 -7.92 -3.94
C GLN A 19 3.97 -6.44 -3.60
N GLN A 20 3.95 -5.56 -4.61
CA GLN A 20 3.67 -4.14 -4.42
C GLN A 20 2.23 -3.91 -3.94
N HIS A 21 1.26 -4.58 -4.56
CA HIS A 21 -0.14 -4.55 -4.13
C HIS A 21 -0.28 -5.03 -2.66
N ILE A 22 0.31 -6.17 -2.32
CA ILE A 22 0.27 -6.72 -0.95
C ILE A 22 0.91 -5.77 0.06
N ALA A 23 2.04 -5.14 -0.29
CA ALA A 23 2.69 -4.17 0.58
C ALA A 23 1.77 -2.95 0.85
N LYS A 24 1.13 -2.42 -0.19
CA LYS A 24 0.20 -1.29 -0.04
C LYS A 24 -1.10 -1.64 0.68
N ALA A 25 -1.67 -2.81 0.42
CA ALA A 25 -2.81 -3.32 1.16
C ALA A 25 -2.48 -3.49 2.66
N HIS A 26 -1.28 -3.98 2.99
CA HIS A 26 -0.80 -4.07 4.36
C HIS A 26 -0.63 -2.69 5.02
N GLU A 27 -0.05 -1.70 4.30
CA GLU A 27 0.05 -0.31 4.79
C GLU A 27 -1.33 0.29 5.09
N CYS A 28 -2.31 0.09 4.20
CA CYS A 28 -3.69 0.53 4.42
C CYS A 28 -4.30 -0.11 5.68
N ALA A 29 -4.15 -1.43 5.83
CA ALA A 29 -4.67 -2.16 6.99
C ALA A 29 -4.01 -1.73 8.31
N ALA A 30 -2.72 -1.39 8.29
CA ALA A 30 -2.01 -0.85 9.45
C ALA A 30 -2.60 0.48 9.94
N GLY A 31 -3.27 1.25 9.06
CA GLY A 31 -4.00 2.47 9.39
C GLY A 31 -5.22 2.27 10.30
N LEU A 32 -5.74 1.05 10.42
CA LEU A 32 -6.86 0.74 11.34
C LEU A 32 -6.48 0.99 12.80
N LEU A 33 -5.22 0.76 13.18
CA LEU A 33 -4.78 0.98 14.56
C LEU A 33 -4.83 2.47 14.97
N PRO A 34 -4.22 3.43 14.24
CA PRO A 34 -4.39 4.84 14.55
C PRO A 34 -5.83 5.32 14.37
N PHE A 35 -6.60 4.78 13.41
CA PHE A 35 -8.01 5.13 13.24
C PHE A 35 -8.82 4.80 14.50
N PHE A 36 -8.75 3.56 15.00
CA PHE A 36 -9.49 3.18 16.20
C PHE A 36 -8.99 3.90 17.46
N ARG A 37 -7.69 4.23 17.54
CA ARG A 37 -7.17 5.08 18.63
C ARG A 37 -7.83 6.47 18.61
N ALA A 38 -7.97 7.09 17.44
CA ALA A 38 -8.64 8.38 17.28
C ALA A 38 -10.14 8.28 17.62
N VAL A 39 -10.82 7.21 17.19
CA VAL A 39 -12.23 6.95 17.52
C VAL A 39 -12.42 6.82 19.03
N ILE A 40 -11.57 6.03 19.72
CA ILE A 40 -11.63 5.86 21.18
C ILE A 40 -11.36 7.17 21.91
N ALA A 41 -10.51 8.03 21.36
CA ALA A 41 -10.22 9.35 21.91
C ALA A 41 -11.27 10.42 21.56
N GLU A 42 -12.30 10.06 20.77
CA GLU A 42 -13.32 10.97 20.24
C GLU A 42 -12.74 12.15 19.42
N ASP A 43 -11.52 12.02 18.89
CA ASP A 43 -10.88 13.02 18.03
C ASP A 43 -11.34 12.84 16.58
N TRP A 44 -12.54 13.33 16.28
CA TRP A 44 -13.16 13.15 14.96
C TRP A 44 -12.38 13.81 13.81
N ALA A 45 -11.62 14.87 14.09
CA ALA A 45 -10.76 15.49 13.09
C ALA A 45 -9.61 14.55 12.71
N GLN A 46 -9.00 13.89 13.70
CA GLN A 46 -7.99 12.87 13.46
C GLN A 46 -8.58 11.61 12.81
N VAL A 47 -9.80 11.20 13.18
CA VAL A 47 -10.50 10.08 12.53
C VAL A 47 -10.68 10.33 11.04
N GLU A 48 -11.15 11.52 10.66
CA GLU A 48 -11.32 11.90 9.25
C GLU A 48 -9.98 11.91 8.50
N GLN A 49 -8.94 12.51 9.09
CA GLN A 49 -7.61 12.54 8.49
C GLN A 49 -7.06 11.13 8.22
N VAL A 50 -7.11 10.24 9.22
CA VAL A 50 -6.61 8.86 9.08
C VAL A 50 -7.44 8.08 8.08
N GLN A 51 -8.76 8.29 8.03
CA GLN A 51 -9.64 7.64 7.06
C GLN A 51 -9.32 8.06 5.62
N GLN A 52 -9.08 9.35 5.38
CA GLN A 52 -8.70 9.85 4.05
C GLN A 52 -7.35 9.27 3.60
N ASP A 53 -6.39 9.17 4.53
CA ASP A 53 -5.09 8.54 4.25
C ASP A 53 -5.22 7.04 3.92
N MET A 54 -6.12 6.31 4.61
CA MET A 54 -6.41 4.91 4.30
C MET A 54 -7.07 4.74 2.92
N VAL A 55 -8.02 5.60 2.55
CA VAL A 55 -8.65 5.58 1.22
C VAL A 55 -7.61 5.83 0.13
N ARG A 56 -6.67 6.75 0.34
CA ARG A 56 -5.57 6.98 -0.61
C ARG A 56 -4.69 5.73 -0.77
N LEU A 57 -4.33 5.06 0.33
CA LEU A 57 -3.51 3.84 0.29
C LEU A 57 -4.23 2.67 -0.41
N GLU A 58 -5.54 2.56 -0.25
CA GLU A 58 -6.35 1.57 -0.97
C GLU A 58 -6.34 1.83 -2.48
N GLN A 59 -6.56 3.08 -2.89
CA GLN A 59 -6.50 3.46 -4.31
C GLN A 59 -5.10 3.29 -4.92
N GLU A 60 -4.04 3.45 -4.12
CA GLU A 60 -2.65 3.17 -4.52
C GLU A 60 -2.40 1.67 -4.69
N ALA A 61 -3.04 0.82 -3.89
CA ALA A 61 -2.91 -0.63 -4.01
C ALA A 61 -3.61 -1.17 -5.25
N ASP A 62 -4.78 -0.63 -5.59
CA ASP A 62 -5.61 -1.10 -6.72
C ASP A 62 -5.12 -0.66 -8.11
N ARG A 63 -4.05 0.15 -8.18
CA ARG A 63 -3.41 0.61 -9.43
C ARG A 63 -2.25 -0.27 -9.86
#